data_AF-A0A955WC35-F1
#
_entry.id   AF-A0A955WC35-F1
#
_cell.length_a   1.000
_cell.length_b   1.000
_cell.length_c   1.000
_cell.angle_alpha   90.00
_cell.angle_beta   90.00
_cell.angle_gamma   90.00
#
_symmetry.space_group_name_H-M   'P 1'
#
loop_
_entity.id
_entity.type
_entity.pdbx_description
1 polymer ?
#
loop_
_entity_poly.entity_id
_entity_poly.type
_entity_poly.pdbx_seq_one_letter_code
_entity_poly.pdbx_strand_id
1 'polypeptide(L)'
;MTGFLLGFWPYEAATPMHDPQNIRAQLKSWLLEHASAAPPETFTDQLPILEVGLLNSLDIVEFVLFIEDLRGEEVDTDAIEPEVFTNIDSLWEAFFAPLAA
;
A
#
# COMPACT_ATOMS: atom_id res chain seq x y z
N MET A 1 10.68 39.48 20.45
CA MET A 1 11.99 38.82 20.30
C MET A 1 11.79 37.36 20.65
N THR A 2 12.13 36.46 19.70
CA THR A 2 12.45 35.02 19.85
C THR A 2 11.44 34.13 20.60
N GLY A 3 10.80 33.10 20.06
CA GLY A 3 10.92 32.37 18.80
C GLY A 3 10.22 31.02 19.03
N PHE A 4 9.18 30.70 18.26
CA PHE A 4 8.44 29.44 18.36
C PHE A 4 9.20 28.39 17.53
N LEU A 5 9.93 27.50 18.20
CA LEU A 5 10.67 26.42 17.54
C LEU A 5 9.70 25.30 17.14
N LEU A 6 9.74 24.96 15.86
CA LEU A 6 9.15 23.78 15.25
C LEU A 6 9.62 22.48 15.92
N GLY A 7 8.72 21.50 15.95
CA GLY A 7 9.05 20.10 15.71
C GLY A 7 9.55 19.31 16.91
N PHE A 8 8.66 18.54 17.53
CA PHE A 8 8.90 17.12 17.82
C PHE A 8 7.58 16.51 18.31
N TRP A 9 6.67 16.16 17.39
CA TRP A 9 5.69 15.13 17.72
C TRP A 9 6.49 13.86 17.98
N PRO A 10 6.33 13.16 19.12
CA PRO A 10 6.91 11.85 19.28
C PRO A 10 6.04 10.94 18.41
N TYR A 11 6.41 10.79 17.14
CA TYR A 11 6.17 9.51 16.51
C TYR A 11 7.01 8.57 17.37
N GLU A 12 6.37 7.86 18.30
CA GLU A 12 6.88 6.54 18.66
C GLU A 12 7.23 5.94 17.31
N ALA A 13 8.52 5.75 17.06
CA ALA A 13 8.95 5.05 15.86
C ALA A 13 8.28 3.69 15.96
N ALA A 14 7.08 3.58 15.40
CA ALA A 14 6.44 2.33 15.12
C ALA A 14 7.51 1.63 14.32
N THR A 15 8.12 0.62 14.93
CA THR A 15 9.08 -0.25 14.26
C THR A 15 8.46 -0.55 12.90
N PRO A 16 9.05 -0.08 11.78
CA PRO A 16 8.48 -0.37 10.48
C PRO A 16 8.33 -1.88 10.40
N MET A 17 7.11 -2.32 10.12
CA MET A 17 6.74 -3.72 10.20
C MET A 17 7.42 -4.48 9.05
N HIS A 18 8.68 -4.86 9.26
CA HIS A 18 9.46 -5.70 8.35
C HIS A 18 9.05 -7.18 8.41
N ASP A 19 7.75 -7.48 8.58
CA ASP A 19 7.23 -8.82 8.35
C ASP A 19 6.48 -8.84 7.00
N PRO A 20 7.10 -9.38 5.93
CA PRO A 20 6.50 -9.47 4.62
C PRO A 20 5.14 -10.20 4.62
N GLN A 21 4.93 -11.15 5.54
CA GLN A 21 3.65 -11.85 5.64
C GLN A 21 2.55 -10.93 6.19
N ASN A 22 2.91 -10.00 7.06
CA ASN A 22 1.96 -9.03 7.62
C ASN A 22 1.61 -7.95 6.59
N ILE A 23 2.57 -7.46 5.81
CA ILE A 23 2.30 -6.49 4.72
C ILE A 23 1.34 -7.08 3.70
N ARG A 24 1.58 -8.32 3.23
CA ARG A 24 0.69 -8.99 2.27
C ARG A 24 -0.73 -9.17 2.81
N ALA A 25 -0.87 -9.56 4.08
CA ALA A 25 -2.17 -9.68 4.72
C ALA A 25 -2.90 -8.33 4.84
N GLN A 26 -2.17 -7.25 5.11
CA GLN A 26 -2.73 -5.89 5.16
C GLN A 26 -3.16 -5.38 3.79
N LEU A 27 -2.35 -5.59 2.74
CA LEU A 27 -2.74 -5.27 1.35
C LEU A 27 -4.03 -6.00 0.98
N LYS A 28 -4.10 -7.30 1.27
CA LYS A 28 -5.31 -8.11 1.03
C LYS A 28 -6.52 -7.60 1.78
N SER A 29 -6.36 -7.28 3.06
CA SER A 29 -7.46 -6.80 3.90
C SER A 29 -8.00 -5.46 3.38
N TRP A 30 -7.09 -4.53 3.05
CA TRP A 30 -7.47 -3.24 2.48
C TRP A 30 -8.25 -3.41 1.17
N LEU A 31 -7.76 -4.26 0.25
CA LEU A 31 -8.44 -4.53 -1.02
C LEU A 31 -9.83 -5.12 -0.84
N LEU A 32 -10.06 -5.95 0.17
CA LEU A 32 -11.38 -6.53 0.46
C LEU A 32 -12.34 -5.54 1.13
N GLU A 33 -11.82 -4.65 1.98
CA GLU A 33 -12.60 -3.63 2.69
C GLU A 33 -13.03 -2.48 1.78
N HIS A 34 -12.16 -2.09 0.84
CA HIS A 34 -12.38 -0.97 -0.09
C HIS A 34 -12.77 -1.43 -1.50
N ALA A 35 -13.07 -2.72 -1.66
CA ALA A 35 -13.43 -3.29 -2.95
C ALA A 35 -14.63 -2.57 -3.57
N SER A 36 -14.43 -2.00 -4.77
CA SER A 36 -15.52 -1.43 -5.56
C SER A 36 -16.50 -2.48 -6.10
N ALA A 37 -16.08 -3.75 -6.16
CA ALA A 37 -16.86 -4.88 -6.62
C ALA A 37 -16.87 -6.02 -5.58
N ALA A 38 -17.85 -6.91 -5.66
CA ALA A 38 -17.87 -8.09 -4.80
C ALA A 38 -16.62 -8.94 -5.05
N PRO A 39 -15.78 -9.21 -4.04
CA PRO A 39 -14.60 -10.01 -4.23
C PRO A 39 -15.00 -11.46 -4.58
N PRO A 40 -14.21 -12.15 -5.42
CA PRO A 40 -14.47 -13.54 -5.76
C PRO A 40 -14.39 -14.41 -4.50
N GLU A 41 -15.14 -15.52 -4.47
CA GLU A 41 -15.14 -16.48 -3.34
C GLU A 41 -13.74 -16.99 -3.00
N THR A 42 -12.83 -17.02 -3.99
CA THR A 42 -11.42 -17.33 -3.79
C THR A 42 -10.57 -16.10 -4.09
N PHE A 43 -9.98 -15.52 -3.04
CA PHE A 43 -9.02 -14.42 -3.15
C PHE A 43 -7.60 -14.94 -2.87
N THR A 44 -6.77 -14.98 -3.91
CA THR A 44 -5.35 -15.35 -3.82
C THR A 44 -4.47 -14.13 -4.10
N ASP A 45 -3.18 -14.22 -3.75
CA ASP A 45 -2.21 -13.14 -4.00
C ASP A 45 -1.97 -12.90 -5.50
N GLN A 46 -2.41 -13.81 -6.36
CA GLN A 46 -2.31 -13.78 -7.82
C GLN A 46 -3.59 -13.29 -8.51
N LEU A 47 -4.62 -12.91 -7.75
CA LEU A 47 -5.88 -12.42 -8.30
C LEU A 47 -5.63 -11.13 -9.11
N PRO A 48 -6.14 -11.01 -10.36
CA PRO A 48 -5.93 -9.82 -11.19
C PRO A 48 -6.84 -8.67 -10.74
N ILE A 49 -6.35 -7.82 -9.83
CA ILE A 49 -7.08 -6.79 -9.08
C ILE A 49 -7.84 -5.82 -9.99
N LEU A 50 -7.17 -5.28 -11.02
CA LEU A 50 -7.79 -4.34 -11.96
C LEU A 50 -8.80 -5.03 -12.88
N GLU A 51 -8.53 -6.26 -13.33
CA GLU A 51 -9.41 -6.97 -14.26
C GLU A 51 -10.74 -7.36 -13.63
N VAL A 52 -10.73 -7.70 -12.33
CA VAL A 52 -11.95 -8.01 -11.58
C VAL A 52 -12.65 -6.75 -11.03
N GLY A 53 -12.09 -5.56 -11.29
CA GLY A 53 -12.68 -4.28 -10.90
C GLY A 53 -12.68 -4.03 -9.39
N LEU A 54 -11.70 -4.59 -8.66
CA LEU A 54 -11.57 -4.35 -7.22
C LEU A 54 -11.15 -2.91 -6.92
N LEU A 55 -10.38 -2.29 -7.83
CA LEU A 55 -9.96 -0.90 -7.74
C LEU A 55 -10.47 -0.11 -8.95
N ASN A 56 -11.04 1.07 -8.68
CA ASN A 56 -11.25 2.11 -9.66
C ASN A 56 -10.16 3.22 -9.53
N SER A 57 -10.22 4.24 -10.39
CA SER A 57 -9.21 5.31 -10.41
C SER A 57 -9.09 6.13 -9.11
N LEU A 58 -10.18 6.27 -8.36
CA LEU A 58 -10.18 6.94 -7.06
C LEU A 58 -9.56 6.03 -5.99
N ASP A 59 -9.93 4.75 -5.99
CA ASP A 59 -9.42 3.76 -5.03
C ASP A 59 -7.89 3.61 -5.15
N ILE A 60 -7.32 3.77 -6.35
CA ILE A 60 -5.86 3.75 -6.56
C ILE A 60 -5.17 4.85 -5.76
N VAL A 61 -5.73 6.06 -5.70
CA VAL A 61 -5.13 7.17 -4.95
C VAL A 61 -5.12 6.86 -3.46
N GLU A 62 -6.23 6.38 -2.92
CA GLU A 62 -6.33 5.99 -1.51
C GLU A 62 -5.41 4.80 -1.19
N PHE A 63 -5.27 3.87 -2.13
CA PHE A 63 -4.41 2.71 -1.98
C PHE A 63 -2.93 3.07 -1.94
N VAL A 64 -2.50 4.05 -2.76
CA VAL A 64 -1.12 4.56 -2.70
C VAL A 64 -0.83 5.19 -1.34
N LEU A 65 -1.74 6.01 -0.80
CA LEU A 65 -1.56 6.60 0.54
C LEU A 65 -1.45 5.53 1.63
N PHE A 66 -2.24 4.46 1.51
CA PHE A 66 -2.12 3.31 2.40
C PHE A 66 -0.77 2.60 2.28
N ILE A 67 -0.25 2.42 1.06
CA ILE A 67 1.08 1.85 0.83
C ILE A 67 2.17 2.74 1.45
N GLU A 68 2.08 4.07 1.30
CA GLU A 68 3.01 5.02 1.92
C GLU A 68 3.01 4.91 3.45
N ASP A 69 1.83 4.81 4.06
CA ASP A 69 1.69 4.60 5.51
C ASP A 69 2.35 3.29 5.95
N LEU A 70 2.13 2.19 5.20
CA LEU A 70 2.78 0.91 5.47
C LEU A 70 4.31 0.95 5.29
N ARG A 71 4.80 1.74 4.34
CA ARG A 71 6.24 1.90 4.07
C ARG A 71 6.93 2.85 5.06
N GLY A 72 6.21 3.83 5.57
CA GLY A 72 6.77 4.95 6.34
C GLY A 72 7.54 5.96 5.48
N GLU A 73 7.39 5.92 4.15
CA GLU A 73 7.99 6.87 3.20
C GLU A 73 7.07 7.10 2.00
N GLU A 74 7.23 8.26 1.35
CA GLU A 74 6.47 8.65 0.17
C GLU A 74 6.79 7.75 -1.04
N VAL A 75 5.77 7.48 -1.85
CA VAL A 75 5.88 6.74 -3.11
C VAL A 75 5.94 7.75 -4.25
N ASP A 76 6.90 7.60 -5.15
CA ASP A 76 6.96 8.39 -6.38
C ASP A 76 5.83 7.95 -7.34
N THR A 77 4.69 8.65 -7.27
CA THR A 77 3.50 8.36 -8.09
C THR A 77 3.73 8.52 -9.58
N ASP A 78 4.67 9.37 -9.98
CA ASP A 78 4.99 9.60 -11.39
C ASP A 78 5.74 8.41 -12.01
N ALA A 79 6.37 7.58 -11.16
CA ALA A 79 7.07 6.36 -11.56
C ALA A 79 6.20 5.09 -11.48
N ILE A 80 4.94 5.18 -11.04
CA ILE A 80 4.07 4.01 -10.90
C ILE A 80 3.53 3.60 -12.26
N GLU A 81 3.95 2.42 -12.72
CA GLU A 81 3.37 1.76 -13.89
C GLU A 81 2.05 1.06 -13.52
N PRO A 82 1.00 1.13 -14.37
CA PRO A 82 -0.28 0.47 -14.11
C PRO A 82 -0.18 -1.03 -13.82
N GLU A 83 0.80 -1.69 -14.43
CA GLU A 83 1.13 -3.11 -14.29
C GLU A 83 1.42 -3.51 -12.83
N VAL A 84 1.84 -2.55 -11.99
CA VAL A 84 2.10 -2.78 -10.57
C VAL A 84 0.82 -3.15 -9.80
N PHE A 85 -0.34 -2.65 -10.24
CA PHE A 85 -1.64 -2.95 -9.61
C PHE A 85 -2.28 -4.24 -10.13
N THR A 86 -1.53 -5.12 -10.81
CA THR A 86 -2.08 -6.37 -11.35
C THR A 86 -2.49 -7.33 -10.24
N ASN A 87 -1.62 -7.62 -9.28
CA ASN A 87 -1.88 -8.57 -8.19
C ASN A 87 -1.02 -8.24 -6.95
N ILE A 88 -1.23 -8.94 -5.83
CA ILE A 88 -0.52 -8.66 -4.58
C ILE A 88 0.99 -8.93 -4.70
N ASP A 89 1.39 -9.94 -5.49
CA ASP A 89 2.80 -10.20 -5.73
C ASP A 89 3.48 -9.01 -6.43
N SER A 90 2.87 -8.47 -7.49
CA SER A 90 3.37 -7.29 -8.19
C SER A 90 3.45 -6.06 -7.29
N LEU A 91 2.45 -5.84 -6.44
CA LEU A 91 2.45 -4.74 -5.46
C LEU A 91 3.61 -4.88 -4.47
N TRP A 92 3.80 -6.08 -3.95
CA TRP A 92 4.89 -6.36 -3.01
C TRP A 92 6.26 -6.16 -3.66
N GLU A 93 6.46 -6.72 -4.85
CA GLU A 93 7.72 -6.60 -5.60
C GLU A 93 8.07 -5.15 -5.93
N ALA A 94 7.09 -4.35 -6.35
CA ALA A 94 7.32 -2.96 -6.73
C ALA A 94 7.56 -2.05 -5.51
N PHE A 95 6.73 -2.17 -4.47
CA PHE A 95 6.70 -1.19 -3.40
C PHE A 95 7.52 -1.54 -2.18
N PHE A 96 7.82 -2.82 -1.92
CA PHE A 96 8.59 -3.08 -0.71
C PHE A 96 9.60 -4.22 -0.72
N ALA A 97 9.70 -5.02 -1.78
CA ALA A 97 10.91 -5.82 -2.01
C ALA A 97 12.22 -4.98 -1.99
N PRO A 98 12.26 -3.73 -2.51
CA PRO A 98 13.45 -2.87 -2.39
C PRO A 98 13.80 -2.46 -0.96
N LEU A 99 12.85 -2.50 -0.01
CA LEU A 99 13.04 -2.14 1.40
C LEU A 99 13.49 -3.32 2.27
N ALA A 100 13.38 -4.54 1.75
CA ALA A 100 13.76 -5.77 2.45
C ALA A 100 15.21 -6.21 2.18
N ALA A 101 15.94 -5.47 1.33
CA ALA A 101 17.33 -5.73 0.93
C ALA A 101 18.34 -4.92 1.75
#